data_AF-A0A2E2EMC8-F1
#
_entry.id   AF-A0A2E2EMC8-F1
#
_cell.length_a   1.000
_cell.length_b   1.000
_cell.length_c   1.000
_cell.angle_alpha   90.00
_cell.angle_beta   90.00
_cell.angle_gamma   90.00
#
_symmetry.space_group_name_H-M   'P 1'
#
loop_
_entity.id
_entity.type
_entity.pdbx_description
1 polymer ?
#
loop_
_entity_poly.entity_id
_entity_poly.type
_entity_poly.pdbx_seq_one_letter_code
_entity_poly.pdbx_strand_id
1 'polypeptide(L)' 'MNKLKFFWAKYYPILLAFVSFLYSVSLWFFGYELEGIFVGIWVPSILCFYIVIKLINKN' A
#
# COMPACT_ATOMS: atom_id res chain seq x y z
N MET A 1 14.87 -19.57 7.78
CA MET A 1 14.69 -18.34 6.96
C MET A 1 15.14 -17.14 7.78
N ASN A 2 16.10 -16.35 7.31
CA ASN A 2 16.68 -15.22 8.06
C ASN A 2 15.57 -14.30 8.58
N LYS A 3 15.53 -14.00 9.90
CA LYS A 3 14.51 -13.14 10.54
C LYS A 3 14.25 -11.83 9.77
N LEU A 4 15.28 -11.31 9.12
CA LEU A 4 15.23 -10.14 8.25
C LEU A 4 14.25 -10.31 7.08
N LYS A 5 14.27 -11.45 6.36
CA LYS A 5 13.34 -11.70 5.25
C LYS A 5 11.89 -11.76 5.71
N PHE A 6 11.64 -12.29 6.91
CA PHE A 6 10.31 -12.36 7.50
C PHE A 6 9.80 -10.97 7.92
N PHE A 7 10.69 -10.12 8.42
CA PHE A 7 10.38 -8.73 8.76
C PHE A 7 9.96 -7.96 7.50
N TRP A 8 10.79 -7.96 6.45
CA TRP A 8 10.47 -7.28 5.19
C TRP A 8 9.18 -7.82 4.54
N ALA A 9 8.96 -9.14 4.58
CA ALA A 9 7.72 -9.76 4.10
C ALA A 9 6.47 -9.39 4.92
N LYS A 10 6.62 -8.87 6.15
CA LYS A 10 5.50 -8.42 6.98
C LYS A 10 5.16 -6.95 6.75
N TYR A 11 6.16 -6.11 6.49
CA TYR A 11 5.99 -4.66 6.39
C TYR A 11 5.93 -4.12 4.95
N TYR A 12 6.24 -4.95 3.93
CA TYR A 12 6.12 -4.56 2.51
C TYR A 12 4.77 -3.89 2.12
N PRO A 13 3.59 -4.28 2.63
CA PRO A 13 2.32 -3.69 2.20
C PRO A 13 2.16 -2.24 2.69
N ILE A 14 2.74 -1.92 3.85
CA ILE A 14 2.73 -0.56 4.39
C ILE A 14 3.63 0.33 3.54
N LEU A 15 4.80 -0.18 3.13
CA LEU A 15 5.69 0.53 2.22
C LEU A 15 5.00 0.79 0.87
N LEU A 16 4.31 -0.21 0.32
CA LEU A 16 3.55 -0.07 -0.92
C LEU A 16 2.42 0.97 -0.81
N ALA A 17 1.64 0.92 0.27
CA ALA A 17 0.59 1.89 0.53
C ALA A 17 1.15 3.32 0.66
N PHE A 18 2.31 3.46 1.30
CA PHE A 18 3.00 4.75 1.43
C PHE A 18 3.50 5.30 0.09
N VAL A 19 4.08 4.45 -0.77
CA VAL A 19 4.48 4.85 -2.13
C VAL A 19 3.26 5.27 -2.97
N SER A 20 2.16 4.53 -2.88
CA SER A 20 0.90 4.90 -3.56
C SER A 20 0.36 6.25 -3.06
N PHE A 21 0.48 6.51 -1.76
CA PHE A 21 0.10 7.80 -1.18
C PHE A 21 0.97 8.95 -1.71
N LEU A 22 2.30 8.80 -1.73
CA LEU A 22 3.20 9.81 -2.29
C LEU A 22 2.92 10.07 -3.78
N TYR A 23 2.60 9.03 -4.54
CA TYR A 23 2.25 9.16 -5.95
C TYR A 23 0.94 9.94 -6.14
N SER A 24 -0.09 9.64 -5.33
CA SER A 24 -1.35 10.39 -5.30
C SER A 24 -1.14 11.88 -5.00
N VAL A 25 -0.35 12.19 -3.96
CA VAL A 25 -0.02 13.57 -3.59
C VAL A 25 0.78 14.27 -4.67
N SER A 26 1.74 13.58 -5.30
CA SER A 26 2.52 14.13 -6.41
C SER A 26 1.61 14.51 -7.58
N LEU A 27 0.74 13.59 -8.03
CA LEU A 27 -0.22 13.83 -9.11
C LEU A 27 -1.13 15.04 -8.85
N TRP A 28 -1.60 15.18 -7.61
CA TRP A 28 -2.40 16.32 -7.19
C TRP A 28 -1.67 17.65 -7.42
N PHE A 29 -0.41 17.75 -6.99
CA PHE A 29 0.39 18.96 -7.18
C PHE A 29 0.84 19.19 -8.64
N PHE A 30 0.82 18.17 -9.50
CA PHE A 30 1.07 18.30 -10.94
C PHE A 30 -0.18 18.70 -11.75
N GLY A 31 -1.34 18.87 -11.10
CA GLY A 31 -2.61 19.23 -11.77
C GLY A 31 -3.41 18.04 -12.31
N TYR A 32 -2.97 16.81 -12.04
CA TYR A 32 -3.68 15.57 -12.38
C TYR A 32 -4.54 15.12 -11.19
N GLU A 33 -5.53 15.94 -10.83
CA GLU A 33 -6.31 15.78 -9.59
C GLU A 33 -7.17 14.51 -9.61
N LEU A 34 -7.77 14.16 -10.75
CA LEU A 34 -8.62 12.96 -10.88
C LEU A 34 -7.80 11.68 -10.73
N GLU A 35 -6.63 11.63 -11.36
CA GLU A 35 -5.68 10.54 -11.25
C GLU A 35 -5.13 10.45 -9.82
N GLY A 36 -4.85 11.61 -9.20
CA GLY A 36 -4.46 11.70 -7.80
C GLY A 36 -5.49 11.09 -6.86
N ILE A 37 -6.78 11.42 -7.03
CA ILE A 37 -7.88 10.85 -6.24
C ILE A 37 -8.00 9.34 -6.48
N PHE A 38 -7.97 8.91 -7.74
CA PHE A 38 -8.07 7.50 -8.11
C PHE A 38 -6.96 6.65 -7.46
N VAL A 39 -5.71 7.12 -7.53
CA VAL A 39 -4.57 6.49 -6.86
C VAL A 39 -4.68 6.59 -5.35
N GLY A 40 -5.24 7.67 -4.81
CA GLY A 40 -5.47 7.83 -3.36
C GLY A 40 -6.35 6.72 -2.78
N ILE A 41 -7.37 6.28 -3.53
CA ILE A 41 -8.27 5.17 -3.16
C ILE A 41 -7.53 3.82 -3.15
N TRP A 42 -6.40 3.69 -3.84
CA TRP A 42 -5.62 2.46 -3.83
C TRP A 42 -4.91 2.23 -2.49
N VAL A 43 -4.59 3.28 -1.74
CA VAL A 43 -3.93 3.20 -0.43
C VAL A 43 -4.72 2.31 0.56
N PRO A 44 -6.01 2.58 0.87
CA PRO A 44 -6.79 1.70 1.72
C PRO A 44 -7.03 0.32 1.08
N SER A 45 -7.16 0.24 -0.25
CA SER A 45 -7.36 -1.03 -0.96
C SER A 45 -6.18 -2.01 -0.77
N ILE A 46 -4.94 -1.53 -0.88
CA ILE A 46 -3.72 -2.32 -0.68
C ILE A 46 -3.63 -2.83 0.76
N LEU A 47 -3.94 -1.97 1.74
CA LEU A 47 -3.92 -2.35 3.16
C LEU A 47 -5.02 -3.37 3.48
N CYS A 48 -6.22 -3.18 2.95
CA CYS A 48 -7.35 -4.08 3.17
C CYS A 48 -7.06 -5.46 2.55
N PHE A 49 -6.53 -5.49 1.33
CA PHE A 49 -6.11 -6.74 0.67
C PHE A 49 -5.06 -7.50 1.48
N TYR A 50 -4.05 -6.80 2.00
CA TYR A 50 -3.05 -7.43 2.89
C TYR A 50 -3.67 -8.00 4.16
N ILE A 51 -4.60 -7.26 4.80
CA ILE A 51 -5.30 -7.73 6.00
C ILE A 51 -6.08 -9.01 5.70
N VAL A 52 -6.82 -9.06 4.58
CA VAL A 52 -7.58 -10.24 4.16
C VAL A 52 -6.67 -11.45 3.95
N ILE A 53 -5.57 -11.31 3.19
CA ILE A 53 -4.59 -12.40 2.99
C ILE A 53 -4.03 -12.88 4.32
N LYS A 54 -3.69 -11.94 5.23
CA LYS A 54 -3.13 -12.28 6.53
C LYS A 54 -4.13 -12.99 7.43
N LEU A 55 -5.41 -12.65 7.35
CA LEU A 55 -6.48 -13.33 8.08
C LEU A 55 -6.65 -14.77 7.57
N ILE A 56 -6.64 -14.97 6.25
CA ILE A 56 -6.74 -16.30 5.63
C ILE A 56 -5.56 -17.19 6.07
N ASN A 57 -4.34 -16.65 6.05
CA ASN A 57 -3.12 -17.39 6.41
C ASN A 57 -2.92 -17.56 7.94
N LYS A 58 -3.87 -17.13 8.77
CA LYS A 58 -3.78 -17.25 10.24
C LYS A 58 -4.44 -18.55 10.76
N ASN A 59 -5.14 -19.30 9.89
CA ASN A 59 -5.56 -20.68 10.13
C ASN A 59 -4.42 -21.66 9.81
#